data_AF-A0A239EEL5-F1
#
_entry.id   AF-A0A239EEL5-F1
#
_cell.length_a   1.000
_cell.length_b   1.000
_cell.length_c   1.000
_cell.angle_alpha   90.00
_cell.angle_beta   90.00
_cell.angle_gamma   90.00
#
_symmetry.space_group_name_H-M   'P 1'
#
loop_
_entity.id
_entity.type
_entity.pdbx_description
1 polymer ?
#
loop_
_entity_poly.entity_id
_entity_poly.type
_entity_poly.pdbx_seq_one_letter_code
_entity_poly.pdbx_strand_id
1 'polypeptide(L)'
;MAGLITDQVDLGYRTLRIPWRRQLRLRWYARTDRRAGLPVGLDAASTPVLHELVAEFGDACERERTRYLADVDDLVVRSGQVEAQLSALTSALVRQAAEVERCAQPPSEQWLAMRYPNEDAMSPAATRERRAVAHRRQLDRARAAHADLQAQLDAALADQADLKARLRSKADVARSRVVRLSEFTNRQAAVYRRALIRRHAERDELVRRWSTDLARPPAWAAGDPSLPTHEPQGVLA
;
A
#
# COMPACT_ATOMS: atom_id res chain seq x y z
N MET A 1 -28.90 4.32 -5.95
CA MET A 1 -29.05 4.99 -4.65
C MET A 1 -27.71 4.98 -3.96
N ALA A 2 -26.98 6.09 -4.04
CA ALA A 2 -25.66 6.24 -3.46
C ALA A 2 -25.83 6.47 -1.95
N GLY A 3 -25.42 5.49 -1.14
CA GLY A 3 -25.29 5.69 0.29
C GLY A 3 -24.27 6.80 0.53
N LEU A 4 -24.71 7.84 1.25
CA LEU A 4 -23.82 8.85 1.80
C LEU A 4 -22.79 8.12 2.69
N ILE A 5 -21.58 7.92 2.17
CA ILE A 5 -20.43 7.66 3.01
C ILE A 5 -20.18 8.97 3.73
N THR A 6 -20.84 9.14 4.87
CA THR A 6 -20.44 10.12 5.86
C THR A 6 -19.08 9.68 6.35
N ASP A 7 -18.04 10.17 5.68
CA ASP A 7 -16.69 10.26 6.20
C ASP A 7 -16.74 11.22 7.41
N GLN A 8 -17.31 10.72 8.51
CA GLN A 8 -17.02 11.25 9.83
C GLN A 8 -15.56 10.90 10.08
N VAL A 9 -14.67 11.71 9.51
CA VAL A 9 -13.28 11.79 9.96
C VAL A 9 -13.37 12.05 11.46
N ASP A 10 -12.99 11.04 12.23
CA ASP A 10 -13.09 10.98 13.67
C ASP A 10 -12.35 12.20 14.26
N LEU A 11 -13.11 13.26 14.58
CA LEU A 11 -12.65 14.50 15.20
C LEU A 11 -12.09 14.27 16.63
N GLY A 12 -12.04 13.01 17.07
CA GLY A 12 -11.26 12.51 18.20
C GLY A 12 -9.74 12.54 17.97
N TYR A 13 -9.19 13.52 17.26
CA TYR A 13 -7.74 13.79 17.14
C TYR A 13 -7.17 14.25 18.50
N ARG A 14 -7.23 13.38 19.51
CA ARG A 14 -6.66 13.59 20.83
C ARG A 14 -5.16 13.39 20.73
N THR A 15 -4.50 14.45 20.30
CA THR A 15 -3.06 14.59 20.40
C THR A 15 -2.55 14.13 21.79
N LEU A 16 -1.52 13.29 21.82
CA LEU A 16 -1.07 12.62 23.04
C LEU A 16 -0.74 13.66 24.12
N ARG A 17 -1.35 13.49 25.30
CA ARG A 17 -1.09 14.35 26.47
C ARG A 17 0.22 13.92 27.12
N ILE A 18 1.08 14.88 27.45
CA ILE A 18 2.30 14.60 28.21
C ILE A 18 1.91 14.36 29.68
N PRO A 19 2.22 13.19 30.25
CA PRO A 19 1.96 12.91 31.65
C PRO A 19 2.62 13.94 32.57
N TRP A 20 1.92 14.37 33.64
CA TRP A 20 2.40 15.42 34.54
C TRP A 20 3.79 15.10 35.13
N ARG A 21 4.05 13.83 35.47
CA ARG A 21 5.37 13.37 35.97
C ARG A 21 6.48 13.65 34.95
N ARG A 22 6.22 13.35 33.67
CA ARG A 22 7.18 13.62 32.59
C ARG A 22 7.39 15.12 32.39
N GLN A 23 6.33 15.94 32.50
CA GLN A 23 6.48 17.40 32.47
C GLN A 23 7.36 17.94 33.61
N LEU A 24 7.15 17.46 34.84
CA LEU A 24 7.97 17.86 35.99
C LEU A 24 9.43 17.46 35.81
N ARG A 25 9.68 16.23 35.35
CA ARG A 25 11.02 15.71 35.07
C ARG A 25 11.73 16.56 34.01
N LEU A 26 11.07 16.86 32.88
CA LEU A 26 11.63 17.73 31.83
C LEU A 26 11.95 19.13 32.35
N ARG A 27 11.09 19.71 33.19
CA ARG A 27 11.36 21.01 33.84
C ARG A 27 12.53 20.95 34.83
N TRP A 28 12.71 19.82 35.50
CA TRP A 28 13.82 19.62 36.42
C TRP A 28 15.15 19.51 35.65
N TYR A 29 15.22 18.68 34.61
CA TYR A 29 16.41 18.62 33.74
C TYR A 29 16.73 19.97 33.10
N ALA A 30 15.72 20.71 32.61
CA ALA A 30 15.95 22.05 32.08
C ALA A 30 16.56 23.02 33.11
N ARG A 31 16.32 22.82 34.41
CA ARG A 31 16.95 23.62 35.47
C ARG A 31 18.39 23.18 35.73
N THR A 32 18.67 21.88 35.72
CA THR A 32 20.04 21.35 35.90
C THR A 32 20.92 21.77 34.74
N ASP A 33 20.43 21.60 33.51
CA ASP A 33 21.16 21.92 32.28
C ASP A 33 21.47 23.42 32.21
N ARG A 34 20.50 24.27 32.55
CA ARG A 34 20.74 25.71 32.66
C ARG A 34 21.84 26.05 33.69
N ARG A 35 21.86 25.38 34.84
CA ARG A 35 22.90 25.59 35.86
C ARG A 35 24.28 25.13 35.38
N ALA A 36 24.31 24.14 34.50
CA ALA A 36 25.51 23.68 33.83
C ALA A 36 25.93 24.57 32.63
N GLY A 37 25.22 25.67 32.37
CA GLY A 37 25.53 26.59 31.27
C GLY A 37 25.05 26.13 29.89
N LEU A 38 24.14 25.14 29.84
CA LEU A 38 23.51 24.70 28.59
C LEU A 38 22.33 25.60 28.21
N PRO A 39 22.06 25.77 26.90
CA PRO A 39 22.65 25.04 25.76
C PRO A 39 24.01 25.58 25.29
N VAL A 40 24.90 24.67 24.83
CA VAL A 40 26.08 25.07 24.04
C VAL A 40 25.67 25.01 22.56
N GLY A 41 25.15 26.11 22.02
CA GLY A 41 24.68 26.20 20.63
C GLY A 41 23.15 26.22 20.47
N LEU A 42 22.68 26.05 19.22
CA LEU A 42 21.29 26.37 18.82
C LEU A 42 20.51 25.21 18.18
N ASP A 43 21.04 23.99 18.23
CA ASP A 43 20.46 22.81 17.59
C ASP A 43 19.84 21.80 18.58
N ALA A 44 19.41 20.64 18.06
CA ALA A 44 18.86 19.55 18.87
C ALA A 44 19.91 18.86 19.76
N ALA A 45 21.19 18.91 19.38
CA ALA A 45 22.31 18.30 20.10
C ALA A 45 22.86 19.19 21.22
N SER A 46 22.41 20.45 21.29
CA SER A 46 22.82 21.44 22.28
C SER A 46 22.53 21.07 23.74
N THR A 47 21.70 20.04 23.98
CA THR A 47 21.42 19.49 25.32
C THR A 47 21.25 17.97 25.27
N PRO A 48 21.71 17.22 26.29
CA PRO A 48 21.52 15.77 26.37
C PRO A 48 20.05 15.36 26.30
N VAL A 49 19.15 16.11 26.96
CA VAL A 49 17.72 15.78 26.99
C VAL A 49 17.07 15.86 25.62
N LEU A 50 17.40 16.89 24.81
CA LEU A 50 16.83 16.98 23.46
C LEU A 50 17.40 15.90 22.54
N HIS A 51 18.69 15.58 22.67
CA HIS A 51 19.30 14.47 21.95
C HIS A 51 18.60 13.13 22.28
N GLU A 52 18.38 12.85 23.58
CA GLU A 52 17.63 11.68 24.02
C GLU A 52 16.21 11.63 23.43
N LEU A 53 15.50 12.76 23.41
CA LEU A 53 14.15 12.82 22.82
C LEU A 53 14.15 12.53 21.31
N VAL A 54 15.16 12.97 20.57
CA VAL A 54 15.34 12.64 19.14
C VAL A 54 15.64 11.16 18.97
N ALA A 55 16.54 10.60 19.77
CA ALA A 55 16.89 9.19 19.73
C ALA A 55 15.67 8.30 20.05
N GLU A 56 14.94 8.59 21.13
CA GLU A 56 13.70 7.87 21.49
C GLU A 56 12.65 7.91 20.36
N PHE A 57 12.54 9.05 19.68
CA PHE A 57 11.65 9.20 18.52
C PHE A 57 12.12 8.38 17.32
N GLY A 58 13.41 8.40 17.00
CA GLY A 58 14.00 7.59 15.94
C GLY A 58 13.75 6.09 16.16
N ASP A 59 14.05 5.60 17.36
CA ASP A 59 13.81 4.20 17.74
C ASP A 59 12.33 3.83 17.67
N ALA A 60 11.43 4.74 18.06
CA ALA A 60 9.99 4.52 17.93
C ALA A 60 9.54 4.46 16.47
N CYS A 61 10.10 5.31 15.60
CA CYS A 61 9.83 5.28 14.16
C CYS A 61 10.29 3.98 13.52
N GLU A 62 11.50 3.51 13.83
CA GLU A 62 12.02 2.25 13.29
C GLU A 62 11.22 1.04 13.78
N ARG A 63 10.77 1.04 15.04
CA ARG A 63 9.84 0.00 15.53
C ARG A 63 8.51 0.02 14.78
N GLU A 64 7.92 1.19 14.54
CA GLU A 64 6.69 1.28 13.74
C GLU A 64 6.92 0.86 12.29
N ARG A 65 8.08 1.20 11.69
CA ARG A 65 8.45 0.76 10.34
C ARG A 65 8.55 -0.77 10.27
N THR A 66 9.28 -1.39 11.19
CA THR A 66 9.43 -2.85 11.25
C THR A 66 8.10 -3.55 11.48
N ARG A 67 7.25 -3.03 12.37
CA ARG A 67 5.88 -3.53 12.57
C ARG A 67 5.06 -3.45 11.31
N TYR A 68 5.06 -2.29 10.64
CA TYR A 68 4.34 -2.10 9.39
C TYR A 68 4.81 -3.09 8.31
N LEU A 69 6.12 -3.25 8.12
CA LEU A 69 6.68 -4.17 7.13
C LEU A 69 6.28 -5.63 7.43
N ALA A 70 6.37 -6.05 8.69
CA ALA A 70 5.90 -7.38 9.10
C ALA A 70 4.39 -7.56 8.88
N ASP A 71 3.58 -6.52 9.15
CA ASP A 71 2.13 -6.54 9.01
C ASP A 71 1.64 -6.59 7.54
N VAL A 72 2.49 -6.24 6.56
CA VAL A 72 2.14 -6.20 5.13
C VAL A 72 2.84 -7.26 4.29
N ASP A 73 3.79 -8.02 4.83
CA ASP A 73 4.62 -8.95 4.06
C ASP A 73 3.78 -9.94 3.23
N ASP A 74 2.85 -10.64 3.89
CA ASP A 74 1.92 -11.57 3.22
C ASP A 74 1.05 -10.89 2.15
N LEU A 75 0.65 -9.63 2.38
CA LEU A 75 -0.16 -8.87 1.43
C LEU A 75 0.65 -8.48 0.19
N VAL A 76 1.93 -8.12 0.36
CA VAL A 76 2.85 -7.81 -0.74
C VAL A 76 3.11 -9.06 -1.57
N VAL A 77 3.39 -10.20 -0.92
CA VAL A 77 3.55 -11.49 -1.59
C VAL A 77 2.29 -11.86 -2.38
N ARG A 78 1.12 -11.75 -1.76
CA ARG A 78 -0.16 -12.04 -2.42
C ARG A 78 -0.43 -11.08 -3.58
N SER A 79 -0.08 -9.80 -3.47
CA SER A 79 -0.19 -8.83 -4.56
C SER A 79 0.64 -9.26 -5.77
N GLY A 80 1.90 -9.68 -5.55
CA GLY A 80 2.75 -10.18 -6.63
C GLY A 80 2.20 -11.44 -7.30
N GLN A 81 1.60 -12.36 -6.53
CA GLN A 81 0.94 -13.54 -7.07
C GLN A 81 -0.27 -13.17 -7.95
N VAL A 82 -1.11 -12.25 -7.49
CA VAL A 82 -2.29 -11.80 -8.26
C VAL A 82 -1.85 -11.08 -9.53
N GLU A 83 -0.79 -10.28 -9.50
CA GLU A 83 -0.25 -9.63 -10.70
C GLU A 83 0.26 -10.64 -11.74
N ALA A 84 0.97 -11.67 -11.29
CA ALA A 84 1.39 -12.77 -12.18
C ALA A 84 0.17 -13.52 -12.77
N GLN A 85 -0.86 -13.76 -11.95
CA GLN A 85 -2.11 -14.39 -12.40
C GLN A 85 -2.85 -13.53 -13.42
N LEU A 86 -2.96 -12.22 -13.21
CA LEU A 86 -3.57 -11.28 -14.14
C LEU A 86 -2.87 -11.29 -15.51
N SER A 87 -1.53 -11.29 -15.53
CA SER A 87 -0.74 -11.39 -16.77
C SER A 87 -1.03 -12.70 -17.53
N ALA A 88 -1.06 -13.82 -16.80
CA ALA A 88 -1.36 -15.13 -17.37
C ALA A 88 -2.79 -15.23 -17.91
N LEU A 89 -3.78 -14.73 -17.16
CA LEU A 89 -5.21 -14.72 -17.54
C LEU A 89 -5.46 -13.82 -18.75
N THR A 90 -4.85 -12.63 -18.80
CA THR A 90 -4.95 -11.73 -19.96
C THR A 90 -4.42 -12.42 -21.21
N SER A 91 -3.26 -13.06 -21.11
CA SER A 91 -2.68 -13.82 -22.23
C SER A 91 -3.54 -15.01 -22.65
N ALA A 92 -4.15 -15.72 -21.69
CA ALA A 92 -5.05 -16.83 -21.95
C ALA A 92 -6.35 -16.36 -22.63
N LEU A 93 -6.89 -15.23 -22.22
CA LEU A 93 -8.11 -14.65 -22.79
C LEU A 93 -7.91 -14.25 -24.25
N VAL A 94 -6.76 -13.64 -24.59
CA VAL A 94 -6.41 -13.34 -26.00
C VAL A 94 -6.35 -14.62 -26.84
N ARG A 95 -5.69 -15.68 -26.34
CA ARG A 95 -5.65 -16.98 -27.05
C ARG A 95 -7.03 -17.60 -27.21
N GLN A 96 -7.87 -17.50 -26.18
CA GLN A 96 -9.21 -18.07 -26.20
C GLN A 96 -10.16 -17.27 -27.10
N ALA A 97 -10.02 -15.95 -27.18
CA ALA A 97 -10.76 -15.11 -28.12
C ALA A 97 -10.47 -15.53 -29.57
N ALA A 98 -9.19 -15.74 -29.90
CA ALA A 98 -8.79 -16.28 -31.21
C ALA A 98 -9.37 -17.68 -31.45
N GLU A 99 -9.47 -18.54 -30.43
CA GLU A 99 -10.10 -19.85 -30.57
C GLU A 99 -11.61 -19.77 -30.81
N VAL A 100 -12.30 -18.83 -30.17
CA VAL A 100 -13.73 -18.56 -30.44
C VAL A 100 -13.92 -18.09 -31.88
N GLU A 101 -13.07 -17.19 -32.37
CA GLU A 101 -13.11 -16.73 -33.77
C GLU A 101 -12.86 -17.88 -34.76
N ARG A 102 -11.87 -18.74 -34.49
CA ARG A 102 -11.62 -19.96 -35.29
C ARG A 102 -12.82 -20.89 -35.29
N CYS A 103 -13.42 -21.16 -34.14
CA CYS A 103 -14.59 -22.04 -34.01
C CYS A 103 -15.86 -21.43 -34.61
N ALA A 104 -15.95 -20.10 -34.74
CA ALA A 104 -17.11 -19.44 -35.35
C ALA A 104 -17.19 -19.71 -36.86
N GLN A 105 -16.05 -19.99 -37.51
CA GLN A 105 -16.02 -20.40 -38.91
C GLN A 105 -16.46 -21.86 -39.05
N PRO A 106 -17.20 -22.22 -40.11
CA PRO A 106 -17.54 -23.61 -40.38
C PRO A 106 -16.26 -24.43 -40.60
N PRO A 107 -16.17 -25.67 -40.08
CA PRO A 107 -14.99 -26.50 -40.22
C PRO A 107 -14.77 -26.89 -41.68
N SER A 108 -13.50 -26.99 -42.10
CA SER A 108 -13.16 -27.36 -43.47
C SER A 108 -13.64 -28.77 -43.81
N GLU A 109 -14.04 -29.00 -45.06
CA GLU A 109 -14.54 -30.30 -45.53
C GLU A 109 -13.51 -31.42 -45.34
N GLN A 110 -12.22 -31.13 -45.54
CA GLN A 110 -11.13 -32.07 -45.30
C GLN A 110 -11.04 -32.52 -43.84
N TRP A 111 -11.22 -31.59 -42.89
CA TRP A 111 -11.20 -31.94 -41.46
C TRP A 111 -12.42 -32.78 -41.06
N LEU A 112 -13.59 -32.48 -41.63
CA LEU A 112 -14.82 -33.24 -41.43
C LEU A 112 -14.69 -34.68 -41.96
N ALA A 113 -14.11 -34.84 -43.16
CA ALA A 113 -13.86 -36.15 -43.77
C ALA A 113 -12.89 -37.02 -42.94
N MET A 114 -11.87 -36.42 -42.32
CA MET A 114 -10.94 -37.14 -41.43
C MET A 114 -11.57 -37.53 -40.09
N ARG A 115 -12.40 -36.66 -39.50
CA ARG A 115 -12.95 -36.87 -38.15
C ARG A 115 -14.13 -37.83 -38.12
N TYR A 116 -14.86 -37.96 -39.22
CA TYR A 116 -16.02 -38.84 -39.34
C TYR A 116 -15.88 -39.78 -40.56
N PRO A 117 -14.95 -40.75 -40.51
CA PRO A 117 -14.86 -41.77 -41.54
C PRO A 117 -16.18 -42.56 -41.57
N ASN A 118 -16.73 -42.79 -42.75
CA ASN A 118 -18.03 -43.45 -43.02
C ASN A 118 -19.30 -42.58 -42.99
N GLU A 119 -19.20 -41.24 -43.07
CA GLU A 119 -20.39 -40.38 -43.32
C GLU A 119 -21.06 -40.62 -44.69
N ASP A 120 -20.38 -41.32 -45.63
CA ASP A 120 -20.87 -41.64 -46.97
C ASP A 120 -22.07 -42.61 -46.97
N ALA A 121 -22.28 -43.36 -45.88
CA ALA A 121 -23.42 -44.26 -45.71
C ALA A 121 -24.69 -43.55 -45.18
N MET A 122 -24.58 -42.27 -44.79
CA MET A 122 -25.69 -41.47 -44.26
C MET A 122 -26.34 -40.60 -45.34
N SER A 123 -27.61 -40.23 -45.14
CA SER A 123 -28.28 -39.29 -46.04
C SER A 123 -27.65 -37.89 -45.95
N PRO A 124 -27.57 -37.12 -47.05
CA PRO A 124 -27.00 -35.77 -47.04
C PRO A 124 -27.67 -34.80 -46.06
N ALA A 125 -28.94 -35.00 -45.74
CA ALA A 125 -29.66 -34.22 -44.73
C ALA A 125 -29.16 -34.52 -43.32
N ALA A 126 -29.05 -35.81 -42.97
CA ALA A 126 -28.58 -36.25 -41.64
C ALA A 126 -27.12 -35.85 -41.38
N THR A 127 -26.27 -35.91 -42.40
CA THR A 127 -24.86 -35.45 -42.30
C THR A 127 -24.77 -33.95 -42.06
N ARG A 128 -25.56 -33.13 -42.77
CA ARG A 128 -25.61 -31.66 -42.56
C ARG A 128 -26.07 -31.29 -41.15
N GLU A 129 -27.14 -31.91 -40.67
CA GLU A 129 -27.65 -31.67 -39.32
C GLU A 129 -26.63 -32.05 -38.24
N ARG A 130 -26.01 -33.22 -38.35
CA ARG A 130 -24.98 -33.68 -37.40
C ARG A 130 -23.78 -32.74 -37.37
N ARG A 131 -23.31 -32.28 -38.53
CA ARG A 131 -22.21 -31.32 -38.66
C ARG A 131 -22.56 -29.96 -38.04
N ALA A 132 -23.77 -29.46 -38.27
CA ALA A 132 -24.25 -28.22 -37.66
C ALA A 132 -24.34 -28.31 -36.12
N VAL A 133 -24.85 -29.43 -35.59
CA VAL A 133 -24.91 -29.66 -34.13
C VAL A 133 -23.51 -29.78 -33.53
N ALA A 134 -22.58 -30.49 -34.18
CA ALA A 134 -21.21 -30.62 -33.71
C ALA A 134 -20.48 -29.27 -33.70
N HIS A 135 -20.63 -28.48 -34.78
CA HIS A 135 -20.08 -27.12 -34.88
C HIS A 135 -20.62 -26.20 -33.79
N ARG A 136 -21.95 -26.16 -33.61
CA ARG A 136 -22.58 -25.37 -32.54
C ARG A 136 -22.06 -25.76 -31.17
N ARG A 137 -21.97 -27.06 -30.86
CA ARG A 137 -21.43 -27.54 -29.58
C ARG A 137 -19.97 -27.13 -29.36
N GLN A 138 -19.15 -27.13 -30.41
CA GLN A 138 -17.76 -26.68 -30.33
C GLN A 138 -17.68 -25.18 -30.05
N LEU A 139 -18.45 -24.37 -30.78
CA LEU A 139 -18.52 -22.93 -30.57
C LEU A 139 -19.03 -22.57 -29.17
N ASP A 140 -20.09 -23.23 -28.71
CA ASP A 140 -20.66 -23.02 -27.37
C ASP A 140 -19.65 -23.36 -26.28
N ARG A 141 -18.86 -24.44 -26.44
CA ARG A 141 -17.76 -24.77 -25.51
C ARG A 141 -16.65 -23.73 -25.52
N ALA A 142 -16.25 -23.24 -26.69
CA ALA A 142 -15.21 -22.21 -26.79
C ALA A 142 -15.67 -20.90 -26.13
N ARG A 143 -16.94 -20.52 -26.31
CA ARG A 143 -17.56 -19.35 -25.67
C ARG A 143 -17.67 -19.52 -24.16
N ALA A 144 -18.07 -20.69 -23.68
CA ALA A 144 -18.13 -20.98 -22.25
C ALA A 144 -16.73 -20.85 -21.61
N ALA A 145 -15.70 -21.45 -22.21
CA ALA A 145 -14.33 -21.32 -21.72
C ALA A 145 -13.81 -19.86 -21.75
N HIS A 146 -14.21 -19.06 -22.75
CA HIS A 146 -13.91 -17.62 -22.76
C HIS A 146 -14.60 -16.89 -21.61
N ALA A 147 -15.88 -17.16 -21.37
CA ALA A 147 -16.63 -16.56 -20.26
C ALA A 147 -16.04 -16.96 -18.90
N ASP A 148 -15.61 -18.20 -18.73
CA ASP A 148 -14.95 -18.68 -17.51
C ASP A 148 -13.62 -17.97 -17.25
N LEU A 149 -12.81 -17.75 -18.30
CA LEU A 149 -11.56 -16.99 -18.20
C LEU A 149 -11.81 -15.52 -17.88
N GLN A 150 -12.84 -14.90 -18.48
CA GLN A 150 -13.24 -13.53 -18.16
C GLN A 150 -13.67 -13.40 -16.69
N ALA A 151 -14.48 -14.34 -16.19
CA ALA A 151 -14.91 -14.34 -14.79
C ALA A 151 -13.71 -14.49 -13.83
N GLN A 152 -12.73 -15.33 -14.18
CA GLN A 152 -11.48 -15.45 -13.41
C GLN A 152 -10.65 -14.17 -13.44
N LEU A 153 -10.58 -13.48 -14.58
CA LEU A 153 -9.89 -12.20 -14.71
C LEU A 153 -10.55 -11.12 -13.85
N ASP A 154 -11.88 -11.02 -13.90
CA ASP A 154 -12.65 -10.06 -13.11
C ASP A 154 -12.48 -10.31 -11.60
N ALA A 155 -12.48 -11.58 -11.18
CA ALA A 155 -12.21 -11.96 -9.79
C ALA A 155 -10.79 -11.58 -9.35
N ALA A 156 -9.77 -11.84 -10.18
CA ALA A 156 -8.39 -11.46 -9.90
C ALA A 156 -8.20 -9.92 -9.84
N LEU A 157 -8.92 -9.15 -10.66
CA LEU A 157 -8.92 -7.70 -10.61
C LEU A 157 -9.57 -7.17 -9.33
N ALA A 158 -10.66 -7.78 -8.88
CA ALA A 158 -11.31 -7.45 -7.61
C ALA A 158 -10.38 -7.75 -6.43
N ASP A 159 -9.73 -8.91 -6.42
CA ASP A 159 -8.71 -9.28 -5.42
C ASP A 159 -7.57 -8.26 -5.39
N GLN A 160 -7.06 -7.83 -6.56
CA GLN A 160 -6.00 -6.83 -6.63
C GLN A 160 -6.43 -5.49 -6.03
N ALA A 161 -7.67 -5.06 -6.29
CA ALA A 161 -8.20 -3.81 -5.76
C ALA A 161 -8.33 -3.86 -4.23
N ASP A 162 -8.84 -4.97 -3.68
CA ASP A 162 -8.94 -5.19 -2.23
C ASP A 162 -7.56 -5.21 -1.56
N LEU A 163 -6.58 -5.92 -2.13
CA LEU A 163 -5.20 -5.93 -1.62
C LEU A 163 -4.58 -4.53 -1.59
N LYS A 164 -4.75 -3.76 -2.67
CA LYS A 164 -4.28 -2.36 -2.74
C LYS A 164 -4.94 -1.49 -1.67
N ALA A 165 -6.24 -1.66 -1.43
CA ALA A 165 -6.96 -0.92 -0.39
C ALA A 165 -6.45 -1.27 1.02
N ARG A 166 -6.23 -2.56 1.30
CA ARG A 166 -5.69 -3.04 2.59
C ARG A 166 -4.26 -2.54 2.85
N LEU A 167 -3.40 -2.59 1.83
CA LEU A 167 -2.03 -2.06 1.91
C LEU A 167 -2.03 -0.55 2.21
N ARG A 168 -2.85 0.23 1.50
CA ARG A 168 -3.01 1.67 1.75
C ARG A 168 -3.50 1.95 3.17
N SER A 169 -4.54 1.25 3.63
CA SER A 169 -5.07 1.40 4.98
C SER A 169 -4.00 1.13 6.06
N LYS A 170 -3.23 0.05 5.91
CA LYS A 170 -2.11 -0.26 6.84
C LYS A 170 -1.03 0.82 6.81
N ALA A 171 -0.68 1.32 5.63
CA ALA A 171 0.30 2.41 5.49
C ALA A 171 -0.21 3.68 6.20
N ASP A 172 -1.47 4.06 6.00
CA ASP A 172 -2.08 5.24 6.64
C ASP A 172 -2.08 5.16 8.16
N VAL A 173 -2.37 3.97 8.71
CA VAL A 173 -2.28 3.73 10.15
C VAL A 173 -0.85 3.92 10.65
N ALA A 174 0.14 3.35 9.97
CA ALA A 174 1.55 3.50 10.36
C ALA A 174 2.01 4.96 10.29
N ARG A 175 1.68 5.67 9.19
CA ARG A 175 1.96 7.11 9.02
C ARG A 175 1.33 7.93 10.14
N SER A 176 0.05 7.72 10.41
CA SER A 176 -0.70 8.40 11.48
C SER A 176 -0.07 8.21 12.86
N ARG A 177 0.45 7.01 13.16
CA ARG A 177 1.15 6.75 14.43
C ARG A 177 2.45 7.53 14.53
N VAL A 178 3.25 7.57 13.45
CA VAL A 178 4.52 8.31 13.43
C VAL A 178 4.31 9.83 13.52
N VAL A 179 3.30 10.37 12.84
CA VAL A 179 2.93 11.79 12.97
C VAL A 179 2.56 12.12 14.42
N ARG A 180 1.75 11.28 15.07
CA ARG A 180 1.39 11.44 16.49
C ARG A 180 2.61 11.36 17.43
N LEU A 181 3.56 10.48 17.14
CA LEU A 181 4.82 10.37 17.88
C LEU A 181 5.66 11.64 17.72
N SER A 182 5.76 12.17 16.49
CA SER A 182 6.46 13.43 16.18
C SER A 182 5.86 14.60 16.97
N GLU A 183 4.53 14.77 16.92
CA GLU A 183 3.84 15.82 17.69
C GLU A 183 4.08 15.68 19.20
N PHE A 184 4.01 14.45 19.72
CA PHE A 184 4.23 14.17 21.13
C PHE A 184 5.65 14.53 21.57
N THR A 185 6.67 14.13 20.79
CA THR A 185 8.07 14.46 21.06
C THR A 185 8.33 15.96 20.97
N ASN A 186 7.78 16.64 19.95
CA ASN A 186 7.92 18.09 19.80
C ASN A 186 7.28 18.86 20.98
N ARG A 187 6.16 18.38 21.52
CA ARG A 187 5.58 18.96 22.74
C ARG A 187 6.46 18.76 23.96
N GLN A 188 7.10 17.60 24.11
CA GLN A 188 8.02 17.34 25.21
C GLN A 188 9.24 18.27 25.12
N ALA A 189 9.80 18.39 23.92
CA ALA A 189 10.86 19.34 23.62
C ALA A 189 10.43 20.77 23.95
N ALA A 190 9.20 21.18 23.60
CA ALA A 190 8.67 22.51 23.94
C ALA A 190 8.55 22.74 25.46
N VAL A 191 8.13 21.74 26.24
CA VAL A 191 8.09 21.83 27.72
C VAL A 191 9.48 22.04 28.29
N TYR A 192 10.46 21.25 27.83
CA TYR A 192 11.85 21.37 28.24
C TYR A 192 12.44 22.73 27.86
N ARG A 193 12.35 23.13 26.58
CA ARG A 193 12.86 24.41 26.05
C ARG A 193 12.30 25.61 26.79
N ARG A 194 10.98 25.66 26.99
CA ARG A 194 10.34 26.78 27.73
C ARG A 194 10.90 26.89 29.15
N ALA A 195 11.20 25.77 29.81
CA ALA A 195 11.77 25.77 31.16
C ALA A 195 13.26 26.18 31.18
N LEU A 196 14.01 25.78 30.15
CA LEU A 196 15.43 26.09 29.96
C LEU A 196 15.62 27.60 29.71
N ILE A 197 14.93 28.14 28.69
CA ILE A 197 15.06 29.51 28.21
C ILE A 197 14.58 30.56 29.21
N ARG A 198 13.57 30.25 30.04
CA ARG A 198 12.87 31.24 30.89
C ARG A 198 13.77 32.12 31.76
N ARG A 199 14.93 31.61 32.20
CA ARG A 199 15.92 32.36 33.00
C ARG A 199 17.35 32.16 32.46
N HIS A 200 17.49 31.84 31.18
CA HIS A 200 18.80 31.70 30.56
C HIS A 200 19.39 33.10 30.30
N ALA A 201 20.72 33.25 30.41
CA ALA A 201 21.39 34.53 30.18
C ALA A 201 21.18 35.01 28.73
N GLU A 202 21.31 34.10 27.77
CA GLU A 202 21.16 34.35 26.32
C GLU A 202 19.71 34.17 25.82
N ARG A 203 18.72 34.45 26.67
CA ARG A 203 17.30 34.16 26.37
C ARG A 203 16.85 34.65 25.00
N ASP A 204 17.16 35.90 24.66
CA ASP A 204 16.61 36.54 23.46
C ASP A 204 17.19 35.97 22.17
N GLU A 205 18.44 35.50 22.20
CA GLU A 205 19.05 34.80 21.08
C GLU A 205 18.45 33.40 20.92
N LEU A 206 18.32 32.65 22.03
CA LEU A 206 17.72 31.33 22.04
C LEU A 206 16.27 31.36 21.52
N VAL A 207 15.47 32.36 21.90
CA VAL A 207 14.09 32.48 21.40
C VAL A 207 14.05 32.70 19.89
N ARG A 208 14.98 33.48 19.32
CA ARG A 208 14.97 33.81 17.89
C ARG A 208 15.42 32.65 17.00
N ARG A 209 16.39 31.85 17.45
CA ARG A 209 17.08 30.87 16.60
C ARG A 209 16.71 29.41 16.86
N TRP A 210 16.01 29.10 17.95
CA TRP A 210 15.70 27.71 18.30
C TRP A 210 14.62 27.11 17.38
N SER A 211 14.99 26.10 16.59
CA SER A 211 14.06 25.31 15.77
C SER A 211 12.99 24.61 16.62
N THR A 212 11.71 24.81 16.30
CA THR A 212 10.59 24.14 17.01
C THR A 212 10.44 22.67 16.63
N ASP A 213 10.84 22.30 15.42
CA ASP A 213 10.55 20.99 14.82
C ASP A 213 11.75 20.04 15.00
N LEU A 214 11.86 19.50 16.21
CA LEU A 214 12.95 18.61 16.61
C LEU A 214 12.78 17.21 16.02
N ALA A 215 11.56 16.68 16.09
CA ALA A 215 11.19 15.35 15.64
C ALA A 215 10.38 15.47 14.36
N ARG A 216 11.04 15.55 13.20
CA ARG A 216 10.35 15.53 11.90
C ARG A 216 10.02 14.09 11.52
N PRO A 217 8.81 13.79 11.03
CA PRO A 217 8.50 12.46 10.50
C PRO A 217 9.51 12.07 9.41
N PRO A 218 10.00 10.81 9.39
CA PRO A 218 10.86 10.32 8.33
C PRO A 218 10.12 10.33 6.98
N ALA A 219 10.87 10.33 5.87
CA ALA A 219 10.32 10.47 4.52
C ALA A 219 9.19 9.46 4.20
N TRP A 220 9.33 8.21 4.65
CA TRP A 220 8.33 7.16 4.45
C TRP A 220 7.00 7.45 5.17
N ALA A 221 7.03 8.25 6.24
CA ALA A 221 5.85 8.68 6.99
C ALA A 221 5.34 10.07 6.56
N ALA A 222 6.21 10.89 5.95
CA ALA A 222 5.93 12.27 5.55
C ALA A 222 5.35 12.40 4.12
N GLY A 223 5.60 11.43 3.24
CA GLY A 223 5.16 11.47 1.85
C GLY A 223 3.72 11.01 1.63
N ASP A 224 3.10 11.52 0.56
CA ASP A 224 1.95 10.89 -0.08
C ASP A 224 2.38 9.54 -0.70
N PRO A 225 1.50 8.53 -0.76
CA PRO A 225 1.88 7.18 -1.14
C PRO A 225 2.07 7.12 -2.66
N SER A 226 3.24 7.54 -3.15
CA SER A 226 3.83 6.78 -4.25
C SER A 226 4.20 5.44 -3.63
N LEU A 227 3.27 4.47 -3.72
CA LEU A 227 3.60 3.06 -3.59
C LEU A 227 4.94 2.86 -4.33
N PRO A 228 5.92 2.14 -3.78
CA PRO A 228 7.05 1.72 -4.59
C PRO A 228 6.46 0.85 -5.71
N THR A 229 6.18 1.48 -6.84
CA THR A 229 6.15 0.81 -8.13
C THR A 229 7.58 0.34 -8.30
N HIS A 230 7.86 -0.86 -7.83
CA HIS A 230 8.81 -1.69 -8.53
C HIS A 230 8.21 -1.86 -9.93
N GLU A 231 8.47 -0.88 -10.81
CA GLU A 231 8.53 -1.19 -12.22
C GLU A 231 9.53 -2.33 -12.32
N PRO A 232 9.14 -3.51 -12.83
CA PRO A 232 10.12 -4.53 -13.13
C PRO A 232 11.10 -3.88 -14.10
N GLN A 233 12.32 -3.61 -13.64
CA GLN A 233 13.41 -3.19 -14.52
C GLN A 233 13.57 -4.32 -15.53
N GLY A 234 13.00 -4.09 -16.72
CA GLY A 234 13.22 -4.95 -17.86
C GLY A 234 14.72 -5.04 -18.07
N VAL A 235 15.23 -6.27 -18.00
CA VAL A 235 16.56 -6.60 -18.48
C VAL A 235 16.63 -6.12 -19.92
N LEU A 236 17.39 -5.04 -20.16
CA LEU A 236 17.72 -4.59 -21.50
C LEU A 236 18.54 -5.70 -22.15
N ALA A 237 18.02 -6.21 -23.27
CA ALA A 237 18.73 -7.05 -24.22
C ALA A 237 19.78 -6.24 -25.00
#